data_AF-A0A662AIM8-F1
#
_entry.id   AF-A0A662AIM8-F1
#
_cell.length_a   1.000
_cell.length_b   1.000
_cell.length_c   1.000
_cell.angle_alpha   90.00
_cell.angle_beta   90.00
_cell.angle_gamma   90.00
#
_symmetry.space_group_name_H-M   'P 1'
#
loop_
_entity.id
_entity.type
_entity.pdbx_description
1 polymer ?
#
loop_
_entity_poly.entity_id
_entity_poly.type
_entity_poly.pdbx_seq_one_letter_code
_entity_poly.pdbx_strand_id
1 'polypeptide(L)'
;MNAIPGYQYLWEVNDDWKIIGDSNLDSVAVEVGVAESFLFLTAVNQCGEKQGSRLFLTSPVPPKARVNKSNGAFGLPELEVINMNDFESIQWYRNGDPLLGDLGTSNPLVVNLNGLYGVETISEEGCRNPGKEADLVKIDQVQLDFLAYRVDETTIIIENTTKNTVDYTFVSLAGQVVMIGKAGPGQNEISFTDKGIYLLWFSGGGTDQKYKVLF
;
A
#
# COMPACT_ATOMS: atom_id res chain seq x y z
N MET A 1 -2.60 -29.26 1.74
CA MET A 1 -2.95 -30.56 1.13
C MET A 1 -2.70 -31.63 2.17
N ASN A 2 -3.16 -32.87 1.98
CA ASN A 2 -2.93 -33.96 2.94
C ASN A 2 -1.94 -34.95 2.35
N ALA A 3 -1.02 -35.45 3.19
CA ALA A 3 -0.06 -36.47 2.80
C ALA A 3 -0.78 -37.70 2.25
N ILE A 4 -0.27 -38.26 1.15
CA ILE A 4 -0.84 -39.47 0.57
C ILE A 4 -0.36 -40.68 1.39
N PRO A 5 -1.26 -41.51 1.95
CA PRO A 5 -0.84 -42.68 2.71
C PRO A 5 0.07 -43.61 1.91
N GLY A 6 1.15 -44.09 2.53
CA GLY A 6 2.13 -44.97 1.90
C GLY A 6 3.19 -44.26 1.05
N TYR A 7 3.18 -42.92 1.03
CA TYR A 7 4.25 -42.10 0.46
C TYR A 7 5.11 -41.50 1.56
N GLN A 8 6.41 -41.40 1.27
CA GLN A 8 7.35 -40.57 2.01
C GLN A 8 7.81 -39.44 1.08
N TYR A 9 8.00 -38.26 1.65
CA TYR A 9 8.50 -37.09 0.95
C TYR A 9 9.87 -36.77 1.52
N LEU A 10 10.79 -36.31 0.68
CA LEU A 10 12.08 -35.78 1.08
C LEU A 10 12.29 -34.48 0.32
N TRP A 11 12.29 -33.38 1.05
CA TRP A 11 12.56 -32.06 0.53
C TRP A 11 14.02 -31.70 0.72
N GLU A 12 14.63 -31.13 -0.32
CA GLU A 12 16.01 -30.64 -0.30
C GLU A 12 16.06 -29.26 -0.95
N VAL A 13 16.94 -28.40 -0.44
CA VAL A 13 17.23 -27.06 -0.95
C VAL A 13 18.72 -26.90 -1.14
N ASN A 14 19.12 -26.08 -2.10
CA ASN A 14 20.53 -25.76 -2.35
C ASN A 14 20.91 -24.38 -1.77
N ASP A 15 22.21 -24.11 -1.78
CA ASP A 15 22.79 -22.79 -1.50
C ASP A 15 22.50 -22.31 -0.07
N ASP A 16 21.96 -21.10 0.08
CA ASP A 16 21.69 -20.45 1.36
C ASP A 16 20.24 -20.61 1.84
N TRP A 17 19.42 -21.35 1.08
CA TRP A 17 18.05 -21.69 1.44
C TRP A 17 18.02 -22.73 2.56
N LYS A 18 16.99 -22.68 3.42
CA LYS A 18 16.84 -23.65 4.53
C LYS A 18 15.42 -24.12 4.69
N ILE A 19 15.22 -25.42 4.85
CA ILE A 19 13.93 -25.97 5.26
C ILE A 19 13.73 -25.71 6.75
N ILE A 20 12.60 -25.12 7.11
CA ILE A 20 12.20 -24.85 8.49
C ILE A 20 11.36 -26.03 8.97
N GLY A 21 11.89 -26.80 9.92
CA GLY A 21 11.20 -27.94 10.51
C GLY A 21 11.56 -29.27 9.84
N ASP A 22 10.57 -30.16 9.68
CA ASP A 22 10.76 -31.50 9.14
C ASP A 22 10.67 -31.50 7.61
N SER A 23 11.76 -31.90 6.94
CA SER A 23 11.87 -32.02 5.49
C SER A 23 11.13 -33.23 4.91
N ASN A 24 10.47 -34.04 5.73
CA ASN A 24 9.77 -35.25 5.27
C ASN A 24 8.25 -35.14 5.20
N LEU A 25 7.72 -33.92 5.35
CA LEU A 25 6.30 -33.63 5.30
C LEU A 25 5.81 -33.45 3.86
N ASP A 26 4.50 -33.54 3.64
CA ASP A 26 3.86 -33.25 2.35
C ASP A 26 3.84 -31.75 2.01
N SER A 27 4.25 -30.91 2.96
CA SER A 27 4.52 -29.49 2.79
C SER A 27 5.63 -29.03 3.72
N VAL A 28 6.47 -28.12 3.26
CA VAL A 28 7.57 -27.55 4.04
C VAL A 28 7.50 -26.03 4.03
N ALA A 29 7.91 -25.41 5.13
CA ALA A 29 8.26 -24.00 5.16
C ALA A 29 9.75 -23.86 4.82
N VAL A 30 10.10 -22.82 4.07
CA VAL A 30 11.48 -22.61 3.61
C VAL A 30 11.89 -21.17 3.90
N GLU A 31 13.03 -20.98 4.54
CA GLU A 31 13.74 -19.72 4.61
C GLU A 31 14.43 -19.48 3.26
N VAL A 32 13.96 -18.47 2.55
CA VAL A 32 14.45 -18.10 1.21
C VAL A 32 15.79 -17.39 1.32
N GLY A 33 16.75 -17.84 0.52
CA GLY A 33 18.07 -17.22 0.43
C GLY A 33 18.11 -15.95 -0.42
N VAL A 34 19.32 -15.39 -0.61
CA VAL A 34 19.54 -14.22 -1.47
C VAL A 34 19.69 -14.61 -2.94
N ALA A 35 20.15 -15.83 -3.23
CA ALA A 35 20.35 -16.33 -4.58
C ALA A 35 19.13 -17.14 -5.06
N GLU A 36 18.92 -17.16 -6.38
CA GLU A 36 18.01 -18.11 -6.99
C GLU A 36 18.45 -19.54 -6.67
N SER A 37 17.49 -20.42 -6.36
CA SER A 37 17.80 -21.79 -5.96
C SER A 37 16.69 -22.75 -6.34
N PHE A 38 17.03 -24.03 -6.41
CA PHE A 38 16.08 -25.10 -6.64
C PHE A 38 15.56 -25.68 -5.32
N LEU A 39 14.26 -25.89 -5.26
CA LEU A 39 13.61 -26.76 -4.29
C LEU A 39 13.38 -28.12 -4.94
N PHE A 40 13.92 -29.17 -4.35
CA PHE A 40 13.77 -30.56 -4.80
C PHE A 40 12.79 -31.31 -3.89
N LEU A 41 12.01 -32.19 -4.49
CA LEU A 41 11.11 -33.11 -3.82
C LEU A 41 11.34 -34.52 -4.36
N THR A 42 11.72 -35.45 -3.49
CA THR A 42 11.74 -36.87 -3.79
C THR A 42 10.56 -37.52 -3.09
N ALA A 43 9.64 -38.12 -3.86
CA ALA A 43 8.53 -38.90 -3.33
C ALA A 43 8.82 -40.39 -3.49
N VAL A 44 8.69 -41.16 -2.41
CA VAL A 44 9.01 -42.60 -2.36
C VAL A 44 7.80 -43.40 -1.93
N ASN A 45 7.53 -44.51 -2.60
CA ASN A 45 6.56 -45.51 -2.18
C ASN A 45 7.06 -46.93 -2.47
N GLN A 46 6.23 -47.95 -2.22
CA GLN A 46 6.58 -49.36 -2.46
C GLN A 46 6.92 -49.71 -3.92
N CYS A 47 6.55 -48.87 -4.89
CA CYS A 47 6.81 -49.08 -6.31
C CYS A 47 8.11 -48.39 -6.79
N GLY A 48 8.68 -47.49 -5.99
CA GLY A 48 9.92 -46.77 -6.32
C GLY A 48 9.89 -45.31 -5.88
N GLU A 49 10.84 -44.55 -6.43
CA GLU A 49 11.03 -43.12 -6.16
C GLU A 49 10.80 -42.26 -7.40
N LYS A 50 10.36 -41.03 -7.19
CA LYS A 50 10.29 -40.00 -8.23
C LYS A 50 10.74 -38.67 -7.68
N GLN A 51 11.69 -38.04 -8.38
CA GLN A 51 12.17 -36.71 -8.07
C GLN A 51 11.48 -35.65 -8.94
N GLY A 52 11.15 -34.52 -8.34
CA GLY A 52 10.77 -33.29 -9.00
C GLY A 52 11.59 -32.11 -8.47
N SER A 53 11.68 -31.04 -9.25
CA SER A 53 12.34 -29.81 -8.81
C SER A 53 11.62 -28.59 -9.36
N ARG A 54 11.79 -27.47 -8.67
CA ARG A 54 11.32 -26.16 -9.12
C ARG A 54 12.36 -25.10 -8.80
N LEU A 55 12.71 -24.30 -9.82
CA LEU A 55 13.55 -23.12 -9.64
C LEU A 55 12.71 -22.00 -9.02
N PHE A 56 13.26 -21.36 -8.00
CA PHE A 56 12.74 -20.13 -7.42
C PHE A 56 13.74 -19.01 -7.66
N LEU A 57 13.23 -17.91 -8.22
CA LEU A 57 14.00 -16.68 -8.41
C LEU A 57 13.87 -15.84 -7.15
N THR A 58 14.96 -15.19 -6.77
CA THR A 58 14.97 -14.19 -5.70
C THR A 58 15.16 -12.82 -6.33
N SER A 59 14.53 -11.80 -5.75
CA SER A 59 14.79 -10.40 -6.09
C SER A 59 15.37 -9.70 -4.87
N PRO A 60 16.39 -8.85 -5.03
CA PRO A 60 16.92 -8.07 -3.93
C PRO A 60 15.83 -7.16 -3.36
N VAL A 61 15.81 -7.03 -2.03
CA VAL A 61 14.97 -6.02 -1.37
C VAL A 61 15.34 -4.64 -1.92
N PRO A 62 14.37 -3.82 -2.38
CA PRO A 62 14.68 -2.51 -2.92
C PRO A 62 15.38 -1.62 -1.88
N PRO A 63 16.20 -0.65 -2.29
CA PRO A 63 16.80 0.31 -1.38
C PRO A 63 15.73 1.08 -0.60
N LYS A 64 16.08 1.55 0.59
CA LYS A 64 15.16 2.39 1.37
C LYS A 64 14.91 3.72 0.65
N ALA A 65 13.69 4.24 0.80
CA ALA A 65 13.37 5.59 0.35
C ALA A 65 14.16 6.64 1.16
N ARG A 66 14.54 7.72 0.48
CA ARG A 66 15.06 8.95 1.08
C ARG A 66 14.01 10.02 0.90
N VAL A 67 13.46 10.51 2.01
CA VAL A 67 12.38 11.51 1.99
C VAL A 67 12.93 12.89 2.31
N ASN A 68 12.64 13.85 1.45
CA ASN A 68 12.85 15.27 1.68
C ASN A 68 11.52 15.90 2.12
N LYS A 69 11.55 16.70 3.18
CA LYS A 69 10.40 17.47 3.65
C LYS A 69 10.59 18.93 3.27
N SER A 70 9.64 19.50 2.55
CA SER A 70 9.63 20.90 2.17
C SER A 70 8.29 21.56 2.45
N ASN A 71 8.21 22.89 2.26
CA ASN A 71 6.94 23.60 2.24
C ASN A 71 6.47 23.68 0.78
N GLY A 72 5.43 22.93 0.47
CA GLY A 72 4.82 22.88 -0.84
C GLY A 72 3.89 24.07 -1.11
N ALA A 73 3.11 23.92 -2.18
CA ALA A 73 2.10 24.90 -2.56
C ALA A 73 1.09 25.14 -1.41
N PHE A 74 0.61 26.38 -1.30
CA PHE A 74 -0.37 26.79 -0.28
C PHE A 74 0.11 26.67 1.18
N GLY A 75 1.42 26.54 1.40
CA GLY A 75 2.01 26.44 2.75
C GLY A 75 1.79 25.09 3.42
N LEU A 76 1.32 24.09 2.67
CA LEU A 76 1.20 22.72 3.15
C LEU A 76 2.57 22.03 3.07
N PRO A 77 2.95 21.18 4.04
CA PRO A 77 4.17 20.40 3.91
C PRO A 77 4.05 19.41 2.74
N GLU A 78 5.20 19.13 2.13
CA GLU A 78 5.33 18.25 0.97
C GLU A 78 6.47 17.27 1.23
N LEU A 79 6.21 15.99 0.99
CA LEU A 79 7.14 14.89 1.18
C LEU A 79 7.54 14.33 -0.19
N GLU A 80 8.81 14.48 -0.53
CA GLU A 80 9.36 14.04 -1.81
C GLU A 80 10.33 12.89 -1.58
N VAL A 81 10.13 11.77 -2.26
CA VAL A 81 11.11 10.69 -2.34
C VAL A 81 12.14 11.06 -3.41
N ILE A 82 13.38 11.31 -3.00
CA ILE A 82 14.43 11.87 -3.87
C ILE A 82 15.23 10.81 -4.65
N ASN A 83 14.99 9.52 -4.40
CA ASN A 83 15.70 8.41 -5.04
C ASN A 83 14.76 7.43 -5.76
N MET A 84 13.74 7.96 -6.45
CA MET A 84 12.74 7.18 -7.19
C MET A 84 13.30 6.24 -8.26
N ASN A 85 14.51 6.49 -8.77
CA ASN A 85 15.10 5.66 -9.82
C ASN A 85 15.69 4.34 -9.28
N ASP A 86 15.66 4.12 -7.97
CA ASP A 86 16.26 2.94 -7.32
C ASP A 86 15.25 1.78 -7.12
N PHE A 87 13.97 1.99 -7.44
CA PHE A 87 12.88 1.03 -7.24
C PHE A 87 11.70 1.34 -8.19
N GLU A 88 10.74 0.43 -8.28
CA GLU A 88 9.63 0.52 -9.25
C GLU A 88 8.53 1.47 -8.77
N SER A 89 8.12 1.35 -7.51
CA SER A 89 7.04 2.17 -6.96
C SER A 89 7.17 2.35 -5.45
N ILE A 90 6.27 3.16 -4.89
CA ILE A 90 6.22 3.45 -3.45
C ILE A 90 4.80 3.26 -2.91
N GLN A 91 4.71 3.02 -1.60
CA GLN A 91 3.46 3.04 -0.85
C GLN A 91 3.64 3.92 0.40
N TRP A 92 2.90 5.01 0.48
CA TRP A 92 2.86 5.88 1.66
C TRP A 92 1.95 5.31 2.75
N TYR A 93 2.33 5.58 3.99
CA TYR A 93 1.60 5.21 5.19
C TYR A 93 1.43 6.44 6.08
N ARG A 94 0.33 6.52 6.81
CA ARG A 94 0.12 7.47 7.91
C ARG A 94 -0.27 6.72 9.17
N ASN A 95 0.48 6.90 10.24
CA ASN A 95 0.29 6.24 11.53
C ASN A 95 0.26 4.70 11.43
N GLY A 96 0.96 4.13 10.44
CA GLY A 96 1.01 2.69 10.17
C GLY A 96 -0.05 2.19 9.19
N ASP A 97 -1.07 2.99 8.86
CA ASP A 97 -2.10 2.61 7.89
C ASP A 97 -1.71 3.07 6.47
N PRO A 98 -1.90 2.24 5.43
CA PRO A 98 -1.57 2.63 4.06
C PRO A 98 -2.50 3.74 3.56
N LEU A 99 -1.92 4.74 2.90
CA LEU A 99 -2.70 5.70 2.11
C LEU A 99 -3.17 5.02 0.83
N LEU A 100 -4.46 5.08 0.54
CA LEU A 100 -5.02 4.37 -0.62
C LEU A 100 -4.99 5.23 -1.88
N GLY A 101 -5.09 4.58 -3.03
CA GLY A 101 -5.21 5.25 -4.32
C GLY A 101 -3.98 6.08 -4.70
N ASP A 102 -4.23 7.21 -5.36
CA ASP A 102 -3.16 8.09 -5.86
C ASP A 102 -2.29 8.65 -4.73
N LEU A 103 -2.85 8.86 -3.53
CA LEU A 103 -2.03 9.34 -2.40
C LEU A 103 -0.99 8.31 -2.00
N GLY A 104 -1.34 7.02 -2.04
CA GLY A 104 -0.44 5.92 -1.72
C GLY A 104 0.83 5.91 -2.57
N THR A 105 0.72 6.28 -3.83
CA THR A 105 1.82 6.21 -4.81
C THR A 105 2.34 7.58 -5.23
N SER A 106 1.75 8.67 -4.74
CA SER A 106 2.12 10.04 -5.13
C SER A 106 3.56 10.39 -4.77
N ASN A 107 4.27 11.06 -5.68
CA ASN A 107 5.53 11.71 -5.38
C ASN A 107 5.64 13.00 -6.21
N PRO A 108 5.65 14.18 -5.59
CA PRO A 108 5.61 14.42 -4.15
C PRO A 108 4.24 14.14 -3.51
N LEU A 109 4.23 13.77 -2.23
CA LEU A 109 3.03 13.66 -1.39
C LEU A 109 2.79 15.00 -0.67
N VAL A 110 1.67 15.65 -0.96
CA VAL A 110 1.22 16.84 -0.20
C VAL A 110 0.48 16.37 1.05
N VAL A 111 1.02 16.69 2.23
CA VAL A 111 0.45 16.24 3.51
C VAL A 111 -0.42 17.33 4.13
N ASN A 112 -1.66 16.96 4.44
CA ASN A 112 -2.68 17.87 4.97
C ASN A 112 -3.33 17.39 6.26
N LEU A 113 -2.85 16.26 6.79
CA LEU A 113 -3.26 15.70 8.07
C LEU A 113 -2.02 15.49 8.93
N ASN A 114 -2.20 15.60 10.24
CA ASN A 114 -1.13 15.37 11.20
C ASN A 114 -0.90 13.87 11.37
N GLY A 115 0.33 13.51 11.71
CA GLY A 115 0.70 12.11 11.93
C GLY A 115 2.15 11.80 11.63
N LEU A 116 2.45 10.52 11.75
CA LEU A 116 3.72 9.93 11.36
C LEU A 116 3.58 9.35 9.96
N TYR A 117 4.35 9.87 9.02
CA TYR A 117 4.34 9.41 7.64
C TYR A 117 5.54 8.51 7.39
N GLY A 118 5.28 7.35 6.79
CA GLY A 118 6.30 6.40 6.33
C GLY A 118 6.10 6.09 4.85
N VAL A 119 7.15 5.60 4.19
CA VAL A 119 7.08 5.17 2.80
C VAL A 119 7.80 3.84 2.65
N GLU A 120 7.09 2.90 2.03
CA GLU A 120 7.62 1.62 1.60
C GLU A 120 8.05 1.73 0.14
N THR A 121 9.21 1.17 -0.21
CA THR A 121 9.64 1.02 -1.61
C THR A 121 9.32 -0.39 -2.12
N ILE A 122 9.00 -0.48 -3.40
CA ILE A 122 8.53 -1.72 -4.05
C ILE A 122 9.37 -1.94 -5.32
N SER A 123 9.96 -3.13 -5.49
CA SER A 123 10.68 -3.51 -6.71
C SER A 123 9.73 -3.93 -7.84
N GLU A 124 10.26 -4.12 -9.05
CA GLU A 124 9.48 -4.62 -10.20
C GLU A 124 8.87 -6.01 -9.91
N GLU A 125 9.59 -6.85 -9.15
CA GLU A 125 9.13 -8.18 -8.72
C GLU A 125 8.21 -8.14 -7.49
N GLY A 126 7.91 -6.95 -6.97
CA GLY A 126 7.02 -6.74 -5.83
C GLY A 126 7.66 -6.95 -4.46
N CYS A 127 8.99 -7.02 -4.36
CA CYS A 127 9.68 -7.04 -3.07
C CYS A 127 9.53 -5.68 -2.37
N ARG A 128 9.26 -5.70 -1.07
CA ARG A 128 8.89 -4.52 -0.27
C ARG A 128 9.94 -4.18 0.77
N ASN A 129 10.19 -2.89 0.97
CA ASN A 129 11.04 -2.38 2.05
C ASN A 129 10.33 -1.23 2.80
N PRO A 130 9.71 -1.49 3.97
CA PRO A 130 8.93 -0.50 4.70
C PRO A 130 9.77 0.59 5.39
N GLY A 131 11.11 0.53 5.28
CA GLY A 131 12.00 1.39 6.06
C GLY A 131 12.02 1.03 7.55
N LYS A 132 12.59 1.91 8.37
CA LYS A 132 12.62 1.78 9.84
C LYS A 132 11.79 2.88 10.48
N GLU A 133 11.39 2.70 11.75
CA GLU A 133 10.69 3.75 12.52
C GLU A 133 11.44 5.10 12.55
N ALA A 134 12.78 5.06 12.53
CA ALA A 134 13.60 6.27 12.47
C ALA A 134 13.50 7.03 11.14
N ASP A 135 12.95 6.43 10.09
CA ASP A 135 12.72 7.04 8.79
C ASP A 135 11.35 7.74 8.70
N LEU A 136 10.52 7.65 9.76
CA LEU A 136 9.20 8.29 9.79
C LEU A 136 9.30 9.81 9.87
N VAL A 137 8.49 10.50 9.06
CA VAL A 137 8.42 11.96 9.03
C VAL A 137 7.20 12.43 9.83
N LYS A 138 7.46 13.19 10.90
CA LYS A 138 6.40 13.76 11.74
C LYS A 138 5.83 15.06 11.16
N ILE A 139 4.50 15.12 11.08
CA ILE A 139 3.71 16.29 10.67
C ILE A 139 2.81 16.71 11.84
N ASP A 140 3.11 17.84 12.48
CA ASP A 140 2.40 18.32 13.67
C ASP A 140 1.56 19.59 13.44
N GLN A 141 1.69 20.22 12.27
CA GLN A 141 1.24 21.61 12.08
C GLN A 141 0.02 21.78 11.18
N VAL A 142 -0.47 20.70 10.57
CA VAL A 142 -1.62 20.76 9.66
C VAL A 142 -2.62 19.70 10.07
N GLN A 143 -3.83 20.13 10.40
CA GLN A 143 -4.98 19.25 10.60
C GLN A 143 -6.14 19.88 9.83
N LEU A 144 -6.44 19.33 8.65
CA LEU A 144 -7.72 19.56 8.01
C LEU A 144 -8.78 18.64 8.63
N ASP A 145 -10.00 19.13 8.68
CA ASP A 145 -11.15 18.33 9.13
C ASP A 145 -11.48 17.22 8.13
N PHE A 146 -11.11 17.44 6.85
CA PHE A 146 -11.42 16.54 5.75
C PHE A 146 -10.23 16.38 4.80
N LEU A 147 -10.05 15.16 4.30
CA LEU A 147 -9.17 14.84 3.18
C LEU A 147 -9.99 14.04 2.15
N ALA A 148 -9.87 14.39 0.88
CA ALA A 148 -10.50 13.65 -0.21
C ALA A 148 -9.47 13.25 -1.25
N TYR A 149 -9.50 12.01 -1.69
CA TYR A 149 -8.56 11.49 -2.68
C TYR A 149 -9.17 10.37 -3.52
N ARG A 150 -8.63 10.21 -4.72
CA ARG A 150 -9.07 9.22 -5.70
C ARG A 150 -8.43 7.86 -5.42
N VAL A 151 -9.24 6.81 -5.45
CA VAL A 151 -8.82 5.40 -5.33
C VAL A 151 -8.72 4.72 -6.68
N ASP A 152 -9.70 4.97 -7.55
CA ASP A 152 -9.73 4.51 -8.94
C ASP A 152 -10.45 5.54 -9.82
N GLU A 153 -10.70 5.24 -11.10
CA GLU A 153 -11.32 6.17 -12.05
C GLU A 153 -12.73 6.64 -11.69
N THR A 154 -13.40 5.94 -10.78
CA THR A 154 -14.79 6.16 -10.38
C THR A 154 -14.97 6.31 -8.87
N THR A 155 -13.96 5.96 -8.07
CA THR A 155 -14.07 5.91 -6.62
C THR A 155 -13.15 6.92 -5.95
N ILE A 156 -13.70 7.62 -4.96
CA ILE A 156 -12.93 8.45 -4.03
C ILE A 156 -13.16 7.99 -2.60
N ILE A 157 -12.21 8.31 -1.74
CA ILE A 157 -12.38 8.26 -0.30
C ILE A 157 -12.42 9.68 0.24
N ILE A 158 -13.41 9.94 1.10
CA ILE A 158 -13.42 11.07 2.01
C ILE A 158 -13.03 10.56 3.39
N GLU A 159 -11.91 11.05 3.91
CA GLU A 159 -11.53 10.90 5.30
C GLU A 159 -12.04 12.10 6.10
N ASN A 160 -12.95 11.85 7.04
CA ASN A 160 -13.45 12.83 8.00
C ASN A 160 -12.76 12.60 9.35
N THR A 161 -11.91 13.53 9.75
CA THR A 161 -11.14 13.46 11.00
C THR A 161 -11.90 14.04 12.20
N THR A 162 -13.10 14.58 11.96
CA THR A 162 -13.97 15.11 13.02
C THR A 162 -14.74 14.00 13.72
N LYS A 163 -15.38 14.34 14.84
CA LYS A 163 -16.26 13.41 15.59
C LYS A 163 -17.68 13.36 15.05
N ASN A 164 -18.02 14.21 14.08
CA ASN A 164 -19.39 14.42 13.62
C ASN A 164 -19.55 13.95 12.19
N THR A 165 -20.73 13.44 11.87
CA THR A 165 -21.13 13.27 10.47
C THR A 165 -21.39 14.63 9.84
N VAL A 166 -20.87 14.87 8.64
CA VAL A 166 -21.07 16.11 7.89
C VAL A 166 -21.74 15.86 6.55
N ASP A 167 -22.46 16.87 6.05
CA ASP A 167 -23.01 16.83 4.69
C ASP A 167 -21.91 17.22 3.70
N TYR A 168 -21.88 16.56 2.54
CA TYR A 168 -21.02 16.93 1.42
C TYR A 168 -21.82 17.12 0.15
N THR A 169 -21.29 17.94 -0.76
CA THR A 169 -21.86 18.20 -2.09
C THR A 169 -20.75 18.13 -3.14
N PHE A 170 -20.97 17.34 -4.19
CA PHE A 170 -20.18 17.37 -5.41
C PHE A 170 -20.85 18.23 -6.47
N VAL A 171 -20.08 19.12 -7.09
CA VAL A 171 -20.53 20.03 -8.14
C VAL A 171 -19.63 19.88 -9.36
N SER A 172 -20.21 19.74 -10.56
CA SER A 172 -19.44 19.72 -11.81
C SER A 172 -18.79 21.07 -12.10
N LEU A 173 -17.82 21.13 -13.03
CA LEU A 173 -17.25 22.41 -13.47
C LEU A 173 -18.27 23.37 -14.11
N ALA A 174 -19.42 22.85 -14.58
CA ALA A 174 -20.52 23.68 -15.06
C ALA A 174 -21.38 24.27 -13.92
N GLY A 175 -21.05 24.00 -12.66
CA GLY A 175 -21.79 24.45 -11.49
C GLY A 175 -23.02 23.60 -11.16
N GLN A 176 -23.20 22.44 -11.80
CA GLN A 176 -24.34 21.56 -11.55
C GLN A 176 -24.05 20.64 -10.36
N VAL A 177 -25.00 20.51 -9.44
CA VAL A 177 -24.91 19.54 -8.34
C VAL A 177 -25.02 18.13 -8.92
N VAL A 178 -24.01 17.30 -8.64
CA VAL A 178 -23.90 15.93 -9.14
C VAL A 178 -24.31 14.95 -8.05
N MET A 179 -23.92 15.22 -6.80
CA MET A 179 -24.20 14.35 -5.67
C MET A 179 -24.27 15.16 -4.37
N ILE A 180 -25.17 14.75 -3.47
CA ILE A 180 -25.21 15.21 -2.08
C ILE A 180 -25.21 13.96 -1.21
N GLY A 181 -24.43 13.96 -0.13
CA GLY A 181 -24.37 12.84 0.79
C GLY A 181 -23.87 13.23 2.17
N LYS A 182 -23.57 12.22 2.98
CA LYS A 182 -23.07 12.36 4.35
C LYS A 182 -21.79 11.57 4.54
N ALA A 183 -20.79 12.18 5.16
CA ALA A 183 -19.54 11.53 5.54
C ALA A 183 -19.48 11.41 7.07
N GLY A 184 -19.54 10.19 7.60
CA GLY A 184 -19.32 9.90 9.02
C GLY A 184 -17.84 9.99 9.40
N PRO A 185 -17.48 9.92 10.70
CA PRO A 185 -16.08 9.85 11.12
C PRO A 185 -15.32 8.68 10.46
N GLY A 186 -14.08 8.91 10.04
CA GLY A 186 -13.24 7.92 9.35
C GLY A 186 -13.35 7.99 7.83
N GLN A 187 -13.07 6.86 7.17
CA GLN A 187 -13.08 6.75 5.70
C GLN A 187 -14.49 6.47 5.18
N ASN A 188 -14.90 7.23 4.17
CA ASN A 188 -16.18 7.11 3.48
C ASN A 188 -15.90 6.95 1.99
N GLU A 189 -16.28 5.81 1.42
CA GLU A 189 -16.12 5.51 0.00
C GLU A 189 -17.30 6.08 -0.80
N ILE A 190 -16.99 6.71 -1.94
CA ILE A 190 -17.98 7.33 -2.82
C ILE A 190 -17.64 6.97 -4.25
N SER A 191 -18.60 6.35 -4.94
CA SER A 191 -18.48 5.96 -6.34
C SER A 191 -19.30 6.86 -7.26
N PHE A 192 -18.74 7.19 -8.42
CA PHE A 192 -19.34 7.99 -9.47
C PHE A 192 -19.64 7.13 -10.69
N THR A 193 -20.78 7.37 -11.33
CA THR A 193 -21.15 6.69 -12.59
C THR A 193 -20.40 7.29 -13.79
N ASP A 194 -20.13 8.60 -13.74
CA ASP A 194 -19.50 9.35 -14.82
C ASP A 194 -18.11 9.84 -14.40
N LYS A 195 -17.16 9.84 -15.35
CA LYS A 195 -15.83 10.43 -15.16
C LYS A 195 -15.89 11.94 -15.40
N GLY A 196 -15.21 12.73 -14.58
CA GLY A 196 -15.10 14.18 -14.80
C GLY A 196 -14.56 14.94 -13.59
N ILE A 197 -14.28 16.23 -13.76
CA ILE A 197 -13.77 17.06 -12.65
C ILE A 197 -14.94 17.57 -11.81
N TYR A 198 -14.87 17.34 -10.49
CA TYR A 198 -15.88 17.76 -9.54
C TYR A 198 -15.29 18.57 -8.38
N LEU A 199 -15.98 19.63 -7.97
CA LEU A 199 -15.68 20.39 -6.77
C LEU A 199 -16.40 19.75 -5.58
N LEU A 200 -15.68 19.55 -4.48
CA LEU A 200 -16.21 19.00 -3.23
C LEU A 200 -16.39 20.11 -2.20
N TRP A 201 -17.59 20.19 -1.66
CA TRP A 201 -17.93 21.12 -0.60
C TRP A 201 -18.49 20.37 0.61
N PHE A 202 -18.06 20.74 1.81
CA PHE A 202 -18.63 20.24 3.07
C PHE A 202 -19.44 21.33 3.75
N SER A 203 -20.61 20.96 4.28
CA SER A 203 -21.46 21.83 5.09
C SER A 203 -21.72 21.18 6.45
N GLY A 204 -21.52 21.92 7.54
CA GLY A 204 -21.91 21.48 8.90
C GLY A 204 -20.79 21.25 9.93
N GLY A 205 -19.60 21.82 9.76
CA GLY A 205 -18.44 21.61 10.67
C GLY A 205 -17.97 22.83 11.48
N GLY A 206 -18.71 23.93 11.51
CA GLY A 206 -18.26 25.19 12.15
C GLY A 206 -17.24 26.00 11.33
N THR A 207 -16.66 25.42 10.27
CA THR A 207 -15.97 26.14 9.19
C THR A 207 -16.44 25.59 7.84
N ASP A 208 -16.86 26.46 6.92
CA ASP A 208 -17.12 26.07 5.54
C ASP A 208 -15.78 25.85 4.83
N GLN A 209 -15.44 24.61 4.53
CA GLN A 209 -14.21 24.26 3.83
C GLN A 209 -14.53 23.82 2.40
N LYS A 210 -13.78 24.36 1.43
CA LYS A 210 -13.92 24.04 0.00
C LYS A 210 -12.68 23.28 -0.47
N TYR A 211 -12.91 22.15 -1.12
CA TYR A 211 -11.85 21.31 -1.65
C TYR A 211 -12.00 21.17 -3.16
N LYS A 212 -10.89 21.28 -3.88
CA LYS A 212 -10.83 20.89 -5.28
C LYS A 212 -10.44 19.42 -5.34
N VAL A 213 -11.33 18.58 -5.87
CA VAL A 213 -11.02 17.17 -6.12
C VAL A 213 -10.88 17.00 -7.63
N LEU A 214 -9.83 16.33 -8.06
CA LEU A 214 -9.55 16.07 -9.47
C LEU A 214 -9.78 14.58 -9.73
N PHE A 215 -10.44 14.26 -10.83
CA PHE A 215 -10.62 12.91 -11.38
C PHE A 215 -9.94 12.85 -12.74
#